data_AF-A0A536HC64-F1
#
_entry.id   AF-A0A536HC64-F1
#
_cell.length_a   1.000
_cell.length_b   1.000
_cell.length_c   1.000
_cell.angle_alpha   90.00
_cell.angle_beta   90.00
_cell.angle_gamma   90.00
#
_symmetry.space_group_name_H-M   'P 1'
#
loop_
_entity.id
_entity.type
_entity.pdbx_description
1 polymer ?
#
loop_
_entity_poly.entity_id
_entity_poly.type
_entity_poly.pdbx_seq_one_letter_code
_entity_poly.pdbx_strand_id
1 'polypeptide(L)'
;METISLKCVLVIDEELPIGLAANTATVLSITLGRRIETIVGPDVIDASEQVHTGITWLPIPILKAQADSIKAIRQQAANNEELLVVDVSHIAQRERNYQSYTQKIAGFSAAELTYLGIALYGDKKVINRLTGNLPLL
;
A
#
# COMPACT_ATOMS: atom_id res chain seq x y z
N MET A 1 -10.14 -18.04 -21.22
CA MET A 1 -10.03 -17.54 -19.84
C MET A 1 -9.47 -16.14 -19.93
N GLU A 2 -10.15 -15.11 -19.39
CA GLU A 2 -9.52 -13.79 -19.26
C GLU A 2 -8.29 -13.94 -18.38
N THR A 3 -7.12 -13.56 -18.89
CA THR A 3 -5.90 -13.48 -18.10
C THR A 3 -6.08 -12.34 -17.10
N ILE A 4 -6.21 -12.66 -15.80
CA ILE A 4 -6.30 -11.64 -14.75
C ILE A 4 -5.00 -10.83 -14.79
N SER A 5 -5.10 -9.55 -15.16
CA SER A 5 -3.99 -8.62 -15.08
C SER A 5 -3.96 -8.07 -13.66
N LEU A 6 -2.94 -8.42 -12.90
CA LEU A 6 -2.77 -7.95 -11.53
C LEU A 6 -2.13 -6.56 -11.51
N LYS A 7 -2.48 -5.74 -10.51
CA LYS A 7 -1.88 -4.43 -10.26
C LYS A 7 -1.58 -4.30 -8.77
N CYS A 8 -0.49 -3.59 -8.45
CA CYS A 8 -0.21 -3.08 -7.12
C CYS A 8 -0.15 -1.55 -7.21
N VAL A 9 -0.62 -0.84 -6.19
CA VAL A 9 -0.52 0.62 -6.11
C VAL A 9 -0.50 1.07 -4.66
N LEU A 10 0.26 2.11 -4.37
CA LEU A 10 0.22 2.84 -3.10
C LEU A 10 -0.48 4.17 -3.35
N VAL A 11 -1.32 4.60 -2.41
CA VAL A 11 -1.91 5.94 -2.39
C VAL A 11 -1.54 6.57 -1.06
N ILE A 12 -0.81 7.67 -1.10
CA ILE A 12 -0.24 8.35 0.08
C ILE A 12 -0.87 9.75 0.20
N ASP A 13 -1.09 10.20 1.42
CA ASP A 13 -1.62 11.53 1.70
C ASP A 13 -0.65 12.61 1.20
N GLU A 14 -1.14 13.49 0.32
CA GLU A 14 -0.34 14.49 -0.39
C GLU A 14 0.23 15.57 0.54
N GLU A 15 -0.39 15.76 1.70
CA GLU A 15 0.02 16.76 2.70
C GLU A 15 1.13 16.23 3.64
N LEU A 16 1.55 14.96 3.49
CA LEU A 16 2.57 14.41 4.36
C LEU A 16 3.96 14.98 4.05
N PRO A 17 4.74 15.35 5.09
CA PRO A 17 6.15 15.59 4.95
C PRO A 17 6.84 14.40 4.27
N ILE A 18 7.79 14.68 3.38
CA ILE A 18 8.44 13.65 2.54
C ILE A 18 8.97 12.45 3.33
N GLY A 19 9.52 12.67 4.53
CA GLY A 19 10.00 11.60 5.40
C GLY A 19 8.88 10.69 5.92
N LEU A 20 7.72 11.25 6.24
CA LEU A 20 6.54 10.47 6.66
C LEU A 20 5.90 9.75 5.48
N ALA A 21 5.85 10.38 4.30
CA ALA A 21 5.37 9.74 3.08
C ALA A 21 6.24 8.52 2.71
N ALA A 22 7.57 8.68 2.71
CA ALA A 22 8.52 7.60 2.44
C ALA A 22 8.42 6.46 3.47
N ASN A 23 8.30 6.80 4.76
CA ASN A 23 8.10 5.80 5.82
C ASN A 23 6.78 5.03 5.62
N THR A 24 5.69 5.74 5.33
CA THR A 24 4.37 5.13 5.10
C THR A 24 4.42 4.17 3.91
N ALA A 25 4.99 4.58 2.77
CA ALA A 25 5.19 3.74 1.61
C ALA A 25 6.03 2.49 1.93
N THR A 26 7.06 2.63 2.75
CA THR A 26 7.92 1.52 3.19
C THR A 26 7.14 0.50 4.02
N VAL A 27 6.40 0.94 5.05
CA VAL A 27 5.59 0.06 5.92
C VAL A 27 4.55 -0.71 5.11
N LEU A 28 3.86 -0.03 4.19
CA LEU A 28 2.92 -0.66 3.27
C LEU A 28 3.61 -1.72 2.40
N SER A 29 4.77 -1.39 1.81
CA SER A 29 5.52 -2.28 0.92
C SER A 29 6.06 -3.52 1.64
N ILE A 30 6.52 -3.40 2.89
CA ILE A 30 6.94 -4.55 3.71
C ILE A 30 5.78 -5.53 3.89
N THR A 31 4.59 -5.01 4.19
CA THR A 31 3.39 -5.84 4.36
C THR A 31 2.99 -6.50 3.05
N LEU A 32 3.02 -5.78 1.92
CA LEU A 32 2.77 -6.36 0.60
C LEU A 32 3.76 -7.49 0.28
N GLY A 33 5.06 -7.27 0.49
CA GLY A 33 6.10 -8.28 0.28
C GLY A 33 5.88 -9.54 1.12
N ARG A 34 5.36 -9.39 2.35
CA ARG A 34 5.01 -10.53 3.21
C ARG A 34 3.74 -11.25 2.77
N ARG A 35 2.77 -10.54 2.19
CA ARG A 35 1.44 -11.08 1.83
C ARG A 35 1.37 -11.65 0.41
N ILE A 36 2.22 -11.16 -0.49
CA ILE A 36 2.28 -11.59 -1.89
C ILE A 36 3.59 -12.34 -2.06
N GLU A 37 3.62 -13.62 -1.70
CA GLU A 37 4.86 -14.41 -1.58
C GLU A 37 5.72 -14.41 -2.85
N THR A 38 5.08 -14.29 -4.03
CA THR A 38 5.75 -14.32 -5.32
C THR A 38 6.13 -12.94 -5.84
N ILE A 39 5.90 -11.84 -5.11
CA ILE A 39 6.10 -10.48 -5.66
C ILE A 39 7.58 -10.15 -5.90
N VAL A 40 8.48 -10.73 -5.11
CA VAL A 40 9.93 -10.58 -5.26
C VAL A 40 10.42 -11.67 -6.21
N GLY A 41 11.11 -11.26 -7.29
CA GLY A 41 11.71 -12.18 -8.25
C GLY A 41 12.97 -12.86 -7.69
N PRO A 42 13.56 -13.79 -8.45
CA PRO A 42 14.84 -14.38 -8.08
C PRO A 42 15.97 -13.34 -8.14
N ASP A 43 17.08 -13.65 -7.48
CA ASP A 43 18.34 -12.92 -7.66
C ASP A 43 18.78 -12.95 -9.12
N VAL A 44 19.43 -11.88 -9.56
CA VAL A 44 19.94 -11.74 -10.92
C VAL A 44 21.45 -11.58 -10.90
N ILE A 45 22.10 -11.99 -11.99
CA ILE A 45 23.56 -11.89 -12.16
C ILE A 45 23.82 -10.85 -13.24
N ASP A 46 24.69 -9.89 -12.96
CA ASP A 46 25.08 -8.89 -13.94
C ASP A 46 26.23 -9.38 -14.85
N ALA A 47 26.62 -8.54 -15.80
CA ALA A 47 27.68 -8.87 -16.76
C ALA A 47 29.08 -9.02 -16.14
N SER A 48 29.26 -8.65 -14.86
CA SER A 48 30.49 -8.80 -14.10
C SER A 48 30.44 -9.99 -13.13
N GLU A 49 29.46 -10.88 -13.30
CA GLU A 49 29.18 -12.04 -12.43
C GLU A 49 28.79 -11.66 -10.99
N GLN A 50 28.37 -10.40 -10.75
CA GLN A 50 27.90 -9.98 -9.43
C GLN A 50 26.42 -10.34 -9.25
N VAL A 51 26.09 -10.93 -8.10
CA VAL A 51 24.71 -11.24 -7.69
C VAL A 51 24.05 -9.98 -7.13
N HIS A 52 22.84 -9.70 -7.62
CA HIS A 52 21.93 -8.68 -7.10
C HIS A 52 20.69 -9.36 -6.52
N THR A 53 20.35 -9.06 -5.26
CA THR A 53 19.16 -9.62 -4.62
C THR A 53 17.91 -9.29 -5.42
N GLY A 54 17.00 -10.27 -5.52
CA GLY A 54 15.73 -10.13 -6.19
C GLY A 54 14.93 -8.92 -5.68
N ILE A 55 14.30 -8.23 -6.62
CA ILE A 55 13.38 -7.11 -6.37
C ILE A 55 11.99 -7.42 -6.91
N THR A 56 11.04 -6.53 -6.64
CA THR A 56 9.67 -6.69 -7.12
C THR A 56 9.59 -6.75 -8.64
N TRP A 57 8.98 -7.79 -9.22
CA TRP A 57 8.78 -7.87 -10.68
C TRP A 57 7.56 -7.09 -11.16
N LEU A 58 6.63 -6.79 -10.26
CA LEU A 58 5.45 -5.98 -10.53
C LEU A 58 5.73 -4.52 -10.14
N PRO A 59 5.47 -3.53 -11.02
CA PRO A 59 5.59 -2.12 -10.67
C PRO A 59 4.65 -1.73 -9.53
N ILE A 60 5.14 -0.88 -8.62
CA ILE A 60 4.39 -0.36 -7.48
C ILE A 60 4.37 1.18 -7.56
N PRO A 61 3.52 1.78 -8.42
CA PRO A 61 3.37 3.22 -8.47
C PRO A 61 2.88 3.79 -7.14
N ILE A 62 3.40 4.96 -6.78
CA ILE A 62 2.95 5.74 -5.62
C ILE A 62 2.16 6.92 -6.14
N LEU A 63 0.88 6.95 -5.78
CA LEU A 63 -0.07 8.00 -6.12
C LEU A 63 -0.30 8.90 -4.91
N LYS A 64 -0.80 10.11 -5.15
CA LYS A 64 -1.19 11.03 -4.08
C LYS A 64 -2.66 11.40 -4.13
N ALA A 65 -3.23 11.61 -2.96
CA ALA A 65 -4.60 12.07 -2.77
C ALA A 65 -4.76 12.69 -1.39
N GLN A 66 -5.83 13.45 -1.19
CA GLN A 66 -6.21 13.95 0.13
C GLN A 66 -6.67 12.81 1.06
N ALA A 67 -6.45 12.96 2.37
CA ALA A 67 -6.82 11.98 3.39
C ALA A 67 -8.27 11.46 3.29
N ASP A 68 -9.25 12.32 2.99
CA ASP A 68 -10.65 11.93 2.81
C ASP A 68 -10.86 11.04 1.58
N SER A 69 -10.15 11.33 0.48
CA SER A 69 -10.17 10.49 -0.72
C SER A 69 -9.55 9.13 -0.45
N ILE A 70 -8.43 9.08 0.28
CA ILE A 70 -7.79 7.82 0.69
C ILE A 70 -8.74 6.98 1.54
N LYS A 71 -9.43 7.60 2.50
CA LYS A 71 -10.42 6.92 3.34
C LYS A 71 -11.57 6.34 2.53
N ALA A 72 -12.11 7.12 1.59
CA ALA A 72 -13.19 6.65 0.71
C ALA A 72 -12.73 5.46 -0.17
N ILE A 73 -11.53 5.54 -0.76
CA ILE A 73 -10.95 4.45 -1.54
C ILE A 73 -10.77 3.20 -0.68
N ARG A 74 -10.20 3.34 0.53
CA ARG A 74 -10.01 2.25 1.48
C ARG A 74 -11.34 1.55 1.80
N GLN A 75 -12.38 2.32 2.10
CA GLN A 75 -13.70 1.78 2.42
C GLN A 75 -14.31 1.02 1.23
N GLN A 76 -14.22 1.56 0.02
CA GLN A 76 -14.70 0.88 -1.19
C GLN A 76 -13.91 -0.41 -1.46
N ALA A 77 -12.57 -0.36 -1.31
CA ALA A 77 -11.71 -1.51 -1.53
C ALA A 77 -11.92 -2.61 -0.49
N ALA A 78 -12.16 -2.26 0.78
CA ALA A 78 -12.40 -3.21 1.86
C ALA A 78 -13.70 -4.02 1.69
N ASN A 79 -14.65 -3.54 0.88
CA ASN A 79 -15.87 -4.26 0.53
C ASN A 79 -15.67 -5.24 -0.65
N ASN A 80 -14.48 -5.32 -1.23
CA ASN A 80 -14.14 -6.24 -2.30
C ASN A 80 -13.14 -7.29 -1.80
N GLU A 81 -13.62 -8.52 -1.63
CA GLU A 81 -12.82 -9.66 -1.12
C GLU A 81 -11.68 -10.08 -2.07
N GLU A 82 -11.73 -9.67 -3.34
CA GLU A 82 -10.67 -9.95 -4.32
C GLU A 82 -9.48 -8.99 -4.21
N LEU A 83 -9.58 -7.94 -3.38
CA LEU A 83 -8.51 -6.98 -3.15
C LEU A 83 -7.80 -7.24 -1.82
N LEU A 84 -6.49 -7.34 -1.89
CA LEU A 84 -5.65 -7.12 -0.71
C LEU A 84 -5.56 -5.62 -0.44
N VAL A 85 -6.01 -5.21 0.74
CA VAL A 85 -5.91 -3.84 1.24
C VAL A 85 -5.00 -3.81 2.45
N VAL A 86 -3.99 -2.94 2.42
CA VAL A 86 -3.15 -2.61 3.58
C VAL A 86 -3.30 -1.12 3.85
N ASP A 87 -3.44 -0.73 5.12
CA ASP A 87 -3.58 0.66 5.51
C ASP A 87 -2.62 1.05 6.64
N VAL A 88 -2.21 2.32 6.64
CA VAL A 88 -1.46 2.95 7.73
C VAL A 88 -2.28 4.12 8.24
N SER A 89 -2.84 3.98 9.43
CA SER A 89 -3.66 5.01 10.07
C SER A 89 -2.82 6.02 10.86
N HIS A 90 -3.41 7.18 11.16
CA HIS A 90 -2.78 8.18 12.04
C HIS A 90 -2.46 7.66 13.44
N ILE A 91 -3.13 6.58 13.87
CA ILE A 91 -2.79 5.90 15.13
C ILE A 91 -1.44 5.20 15.00
N ALA A 92 -1.22 4.44 13.92
CA ALA A 92 0.04 3.72 13.70
C ALA A 92 1.26 4.66 13.70
N GLN A 93 1.12 5.87 13.15
CA GLN A 93 2.20 6.85 13.10
C GLN A 93 2.60 7.43 14.47
N ARG A 94 1.68 7.46 15.44
CA ARG A 94 1.91 8.08 16.77
C ARG A 94 2.44 7.10 17.80
N GLU A 95 2.34 5.80 17.53
CA GLU A 95 2.71 4.76 18.48
C GLU A 95 4.14 4.26 18.30
N ARG A 96 4.80 3.99 19.43
CA ARG A 96 6.21 3.56 19.45
C ARG A 96 6.40 2.05 19.36
N ASN A 97 5.35 1.28 19.62
CA ASN A 97 5.38 -0.18 19.59
C ASN A 97 4.02 -0.75 19.19
N TYR A 98 4.03 -2.01 18.75
CA TYR A 98 2.86 -2.67 18.20
C TYR A 98 1.77 -2.95 19.25
N GLN A 99 2.15 -3.22 20.51
CA GLN A 99 1.19 -3.45 21.58
C GLN A 99 0.38 -2.19 21.89
N SER A 100 1.03 -1.03 22.00
CA SER A 100 0.35 0.26 22.20
C SER A 100 -0.54 0.63 21.00
N TYR A 101 -0.09 0.33 19.78
CA TYR A 101 -0.89 0.49 18.56
C TYR A 101 -2.18 -0.33 18.60
N THR A 102 -2.10 -1.64 18.86
CA THR A 102 -3.27 -2.53 18.89
C THR A 102 -4.28 -2.13 19.97
N GLN A 103 -3.81 -1.73 21.15
CA GLN A 103 -4.69 -1.25 22.23
C GLN A 103 -5.41 0.05 21.84
N LYS A 104 -4.71 1.00 21.23
CA LYS A 104 -5.28 2.31 20.90
C LYS A 104 -6.24 2.25 19.72
N ILE A 105 -5.87 1.56 18.63
CA ILE A 105 -6.72 1.52 17.43
C ILE A 105 -8.08 0.85 17.71
N ALA A 106 -8.15 -0.08 18.66
CA ALA A 106 -9.39 -0.73 19.08
C ALA A 106 -10.43 0.23 19.67
N GLY A 107 -10.02 1.42 20.11
CA GLY A 107 -10.91 2.47 20.61
C GLY A 107 -11.50 3.39 19.54
N PHE A 108 -11.13 3.22 18.27
CA PHE A 108 -11.58 4.07 17.17
C PHE A 108 -12.49 3.29 16.22
N SER A 109 -13.61 3.90 15.85
CA SER A 109 -14.43 3.42 14.74
C SER A 109 -13.75 3.71 13.40
N ALA A 110 -14.14 2.97 12.35
CA ALA A 110 -13.66 3.25 10.98
C ALA A 110 -13.96 4.68 10.51
N ALA A 111 -14.99 5.33 11.08
CA ALA A 111 -15.35 6.71 10.78
C ALA A 111 -14.43 7.73 11.48
N GLU A 112 -13.75 7.38 12.56
CA GLU A 112 -12.81 8.26 13.26
C GLU A 112 -11.38 8.10 12.74
N LEU A 113 -11.09 7.02 12.01
CA LEU A 113 -9.78 6.79 11.41
C LEU A 113 -9.56 7.70 10.18
N THR A 114 -8.39 8.34 10.18
CA THR A 114 -7.72 8.88 8.99
C THR A 114 -6.50 8.04 8.65
N TYR A 115 -6.17 7.99 7.36
CA TYR A 115 -5.10 7.15 6.82
C TYR A 115 -4.03 8.01 6.16
N LEU A 116 -2.78 7.75 6.51
CA LEU A 116 -1.60 8.35 5.89
C LEU A 116 -1.34 7.76 4.51
N GLY A 117 -1.74 6.52 4.32
CA GLY A 117 -1.66 5.86 3.04
C GLY A 117 -2.25 4.46 3.07
N ILE A 118 -2.51 3.96 1.88
CA ILE A 118 -3.00 2.60 1.63
C ILE A 118 -2.22 1.95 0.51
N ALA A 119 -2.18 0.62 0.52
CA ALA A 119 -1.74 -0.19 -0.60
C ALA A 119 -2.89 -1.11 -1.05
N LEU A 120 -3.05 -1.22 -2.37
CA LEU A 120 -4.03 -2.07 -3.01
C LEU A 120 -3.33 -3.04 -3.95
N TYR A 121 -3.72 -4.31 -3.87
CA TYR A 121 -3.28 -5.35 -4.79
C TYR A 121 -4.44 -6.26 -5.20
N GLY A 122 -4.53 -6.59 -6.49
CA GLY A 122 -5.63 -7.38 -7.06
C GLY A 122 -5.86 -7.09 -8.54
N ASP A 123 -7.10 -7.30 -9.01
CA ASP A 123 -7.48 -7.07 -10.41
C ASP A 123 -7.23 -5.61 -10.84
N LYS A 124 -6.50 -5.45 -11.95
CA LYS A 124 -6.09 -4.15 -12.49
C LYS A 124 -7.27 -3.27 -12.88
N LYS A 125 -8.35 -3.83 -13.44
CA LYS A 125 -9.54 -3.05 -13.83
C LYS A 125 -10.20 -2.48 -12.57
N VAL A 126 -10.32 -3.28 -11.51
CA VAL A 126 -10.88 -2.84 -10.22
C VAL A 126 -10.00 -1.74 -9.61
N ILE A 127 -8.68 -1.94 -9.53
CA ILE A 127 -7.77 -0.94 -8.96
C ILE A 127 -7.78 0.35 -9.79
N ASN A 128 -7.78 0.26 -11.13
CA ASN A 128 -7.85 1.44 -11.98
C ASN A 128 -9.15 2.22 -11.81
N ARG A 129 -10.28 1.55 -11.53
CA ARG A 129 -11.54 2.24 -11.22
C ARG A 129 -11.44 3.06 -9.93
N LEU A 130 -10.70 2.56 -8.94
CA LEU A 130 -10.51 3.21 -7.65
C LEU A 130 -9.48 4.35 -7.69
N THR A 131 -8.42 4.21 -8.50
CA THR A 131 -7.23 5.09 -8.41
C THR A 131 -6.81 5.73 -9.73
N GLY A 132 -7.52 5.49 -10.84
CA GLY A 132 -7.05 5.82 -12.19
C GLY A 132 -7.00 7.32 -12.51
N ASN A 133 -7.67 8.14 -11.71
CA ASN A 133 -7.67 9.60 -11.83
C ASN A 133 -6.66 10.29 -10.89
N LEU A 134 -5.97 9.54 -10.03
CA LEU A 134 -5.03 10.11 -9.07
C LEU A 134 -3.67 10.38 -9.73
N PRO A 135 -3.03 11.52 -9.44
CA PRO A 135 -1.69 11.81 -9.91
C PRO A 135 -0.62 10.98 -9.17
N LEU A 136 0.57 10.87 -9.78
CA LEU A 136 1.76 10.36 -9.09
C LEU A 136 2.15 11.30 -7.93
N LEU A 137 2.66 10.72 -6.84
CA LEU A 137 3.16 11.47 -5.67
C LEU A 137 4.30 12.41 -6.06
#